data_AF-A0A661Z0P6-F1
#
_entry.id   AF-A0A661Z0P6-F1
#
_cell.length_a   1.000
_cell.length_b   1.000
_cell.length_c   1.000
_cell.angle_alpha   90.00
_cell.angle_beta   90.00
_cell.angle_gamma   90.00
#
_symmetry.space_group_name_H-M   'P 1'
#
loop_
_entity.id
_entity.type
_entity.pdbx_description
1 polymer ?
#
loop_
_entity_poly.entity_id
_entity_poly.type
_entity_poly.pdbx_seq_one_letter_code
_entity_poly.pdbx_strand_id
1 'polypeptide(L)'
;MISRLINSSFFKGYDENIIREILNAAKYNISNYEKNEIIYSCGDKVEGLLIVIKGNIRTEMLDSTGNTFRMEDIFINQVLGPGFLYGDNNSFPV
;
A
#
# COMPACT_ATOMS: atom_id res chain seq x y z
N MET A 1 13.12 9.67 3.38
CA MET A 1 12.46 8.43 2.92
C MET A 1 12.52 7.37 4.01
N ILE A 2 13.72 6.91 4.40
CA ILE A 2 13.93 5.91 5.46
C ILE A 2 13.21 6.30 6.77
N SER A 3 13.33 7.55 7.21
CA SER A 3 12.63 8.07 8.40
C SER A 3 11.10 7.91 8.39
N ARG A 4 10.47 7.78 7.21
CA ARG A 4 9.04 7.50 7.07
C ARG A 4 8.77 6.00 7.18
N LEU A 5 9.63 5.19 6.54
CA LEU A 5 9.53 3.74 6.58
C LEU A 5 9.68 3.17 7.99
N ILE A 6 10.55 3.72 8.85
CA ILE A 6 10.67 3.31 10.27
C ILE A 6 9.32 3.38 11.01
N ASN A 7 8.50 4.36 10.65
CA ASN A 7 7.19 4.57 11.27
C ASN A 7 6.10 3.70 10.63
N SER A 8 6.45 2.85 9.64
CA SER A 8 5.51 1.95 9.00
C SER A 8 5.18 0.74 9.87
N SER A 9 3.97 0.23 9.69
CA SER A 9 3.55 -1.00 10.36
C SER A 9 4.46 -2.19 10.03
N PHE A 10 5.12 -2.17 8.87
CA PHE A 10 6.01 -3.24 8.42
C PHE A 10 7.42 -3.14 9.04
N PHE A 11 8.04 -1.95 9.04
CA PHE A 11 9.41 -1.77 9.55
C PHE A 11 9.47 -1.33 11.03
N LYS A 12 8.34 -1.32 11.74
CA LYS A 12 8.30 -0.97 13.16
C LYS A 12 9.24 -1.87 13.97
N GLY A 13 10.16 -1.24 14.70
CA GLY A 13 11.13 -1.95 15.55
C GLY A 13 12.46 -2.29 14.88
N TYR A 14 12.61 -2.03 13.58
CA TYR A 14 13.90 -2.09 12.90
C TYR A 14 14.62 -0.75 12.97
N ASP A 15 15.95 -0.80 13.10
CA ASP A 15 16.78 0.39 13.02
C ASP A 15 16.98 0.89 11.57
N GLU A 16 17.46 2.13 11.43
CA GLU A 16 17.69 2.74 10.13
C GLU A 16 18.71 2.01 9.26
N ASN A 17 19.72 1.40 9.87
CA ASN A 17 20.79 0.73 9.15
C ASN A 17 20.27 -0.55 8.50
N ILE A 18 19.50 -1.36 9.24
CA ILE A 18 18.85 -2.58 8.73
C ILE A 18 17.89 -2.22 7.59
N ILE A 19 17.06 -1.19 7.76
CA ILE A 19 16.14 -0.76 6.70
C ILE A 19 16.92 -0.33 5.46
N ARG A 20 18.04 0.38 5.63
CA ARG A 20 18.91 0.81 4.53
C ARG A 20 19.55 -0.38 3.82
N GLU A 21 20.01 -1.40 4.56
CA GLU A 21 20.55 -2.64 3.99
C GLU A 21 19.49 -3.38 3.16
N ILE A 22 18.27 -3.51 3.68
CA ILE A 22 17.14 -4.13 2.97
C ILE A 22 16.86 -3.37 1.67
N LEU A 23 16.78 -2.04 1.72
CA LEU A 23 16.50 -1.21 0.54
C LEU A 23 17.65 -1.21 -0.48
N ASN A 24 18.89 -1.41 -0.04
CA ASN A 24 20.04 -1.54 -0.94
C ASN A 24 20.08 -2.90 -1.65
N ALA A 25 19.59 -3.95 -0.98
CA ALA A 25 19.54 -5.29 -1.54
C ALA A 25 18.27 -5.56 -2.37
N ALA A 26 17.16 -4.90 -2.03
CA ALA A 26 15.87 -5.08 -2.68
C ALA A 26 15.70 -4.16 -3.89
N LYS A 27 15.03 -4.66 -4.94
CA LYS A 27 14.50 -3.80 -5.99
C LYS A 27 13.20 -3.18 -5.50
N TYR A 28 13.08 -1.86 -5.60
CA TYR A 28 11.86 -1.13 -5.30
C TYR A 28 11.64 -0.01 -6.31
N ASN A 29 10.40 0.43 -6.44
CA ASN A 29 10.02 1.59 -7.25
C ASN A 29 9.26 2.60 -6.37
N ILE A 30 9.34 3.87 -6.73
CA ILE A 30 8.53 4.93 -6.12
C ILE A 30 7.58 5.45 -7.19
N SER A 31 6.29 5.23 -6.99
CA SER A 31 5.23 5.78 -7.84
C SER A 31 4.66 7.04 -7.21
N ASN A 32 4.39 8.05 -8.03
CA ASN A 32 3.72 9.29 -7.63
C ASN A 32 2.42 9.40 -8.40
N TYR A 33 1.38 9.89 -7.74
CA TYR A 33 0.05 10.00 -8.28
C TYR A 33 -0.54 11.37 -7.94
N GLU A 34 -1.34 11.89 -8.85
CA GLU A 34 -2.06 13.14 -8.67
C GLU A 34 -3.27 12.96 -7.74
N LYS A 35 -3.77 14.08 -7.20
CA LYS A 35 -4.98 14.04 -6.36
C LYS A 35 -6.16 13.48 -7.17
N ASN A 36 -6.85 12.51 -6.57
CA ASN A 36 -8.00 11.79 -7.15
C ASN A 36 -7.65 10.85 -8.33
N GLU A 37 -6.36 10.56 -8.56
CA GLU A 37 -5.96 9.53 -9.51
C GLU A 37 -6.29 8.13 -8.98
N ILE A 38 -6.81 7.27 -9.87
CA ILE A 38 -7.07 5.86 -9.56
C ILE A 38 -5.74 5.11 -9.70
N ILE A 39 -5.29 4.48 -8.61
CA ILE A 39 -4.02 3.77 -8.56
C ILE A 39 -4.16 2.25 -8.73
N TYR A 40 -5.31 1.70 -8.33
CA TYR A 40 -5.69 0.29 -8.44
C TYR A 40 -7.22 0.21 -8.55
N SER A 41 -7.68 -0.81 -9.26
CA SER A 41 -9.08 -1.20 -9.39
C SER A 41 -9.29 -2.64 -8.92
N CYS A 42 -10.54 -3.00 -8.61
CA CYS A 42 -10.91 -4.38 -8.31
C CYS A 42 -10.37 -5.37 -9.35
N GLY A 43 -9.69 -6.42 -8.88
CA GLY A 43 -9.07 -7.43 -9.73
C GLY A 43 -7.63 -7.12 -10.16
N ASP A 44 -7.12 -5.91 -9.92
CA ASP A 44 -5.70 -5.62 -10.11
C ASP A 44 -4.86 -6.45 -9.15
N LYS A 45 -3.69 -6.90 -9.61
CA LYS A 45 -2.79 -7.74 -8.81
C LYS A 45 -2.04 -6.92 -7.77
N VAL A 46 -1.88 -7.51 -6.59
CA VAL A 46 -0.92 -7.11 -5.58
C VAL A 46 0.43 -7.73 -5.96
N GLU A 47 1.26 -6.94 -6.63
CA GLU A 47 2.54 -7.40 -7.19
C GLU A 47 3.73 -7.26 -6.22
N GLY A 48 3.52 -6.67 -5.04
CA GLY A 48 4.57 -6.47 -4.05
C GLY A 48 4.10 -5.76 -2.79
N LEU A 49 5.04 -5.54 -1.88
CA LEU A 49 4.79 -4.78 -0.66
C LEU A 49 4.68 -3.28 -0.99
N LEU A 50 3.47 -2.74 -0.85
CA LEU A 50 3.16 -1.35 -1.17
C LEU A 50 3.00 -0.56 0.13
N ILE A 51 3.79 0.51 0.29
CA ILE A 51 3.78 1.35 1.50
C ILE A 51 3.47 2.79 1.12
N VAL A 52 2.49 3.40 1.79
CA VAL A 52 2.17 4.81 1.59
C VAL A 52 3.21 5.69 2.28
N ILE A 53 4.10 6.32 1.52
CA ILE A 53 5.15 7.19 2.09
C ILE A 53 4.75 8.67 2.19
N LYS A 54 3.69 9.09 1.48
CA LYS A 54 3.15 10.45 1.49
C LYS A 54 1.69 10.45 1.01
N GLY A 55 0.87 11.34 1.57
CA GLY A 55 -0.55 11.45 1.24
C GLY A 55 -1.39 10.39 1.94
N ASN A 56 -2.59 10.16 1.41
CA ASN A 56 -3.53 9.14 1.82
C ASN A 56 -4.25 8.59 0.60
N ILE A 57 -4.68 7.34 0.69
CA ILE A 57 -5.43 6.63 -0.35
C ILE A 57 -6.85 6.47 0.17
N ARG A 58 -7.82 6.81 -0.67
CA ARG A 58 -9.23 6.52 -0.43
C ARG A 58 -9.56 5.19 -1.10
N THR A 59 -10.25 4.32 -0.37
CA THR A 59 -10.73 3.03 -0.89
C THR A 59 -12.24 3.04 -1.01
N GLU A 60 -12.74 2.61 -2.16
CA GLU A 60 -14.16 2.57 -2.47
C GLU A 60 -14.53 1.20 -3.02
N MET A 61 -15.67 0.66 -2.59
CA MET A 61 -16.28 -0.53 -3.19
C MET A 61 -17.60 -0.15 -3.83
N LEU A 62 -18.00 -0.91 -4.85
CA LEU A 62 -19.39 -0.94 -5.31
C LEU A 62 -20.13 -2.05 -4.57
N ASP A 63 -21.28 -1.72 -3.99
CA ASP A 63 -22.18 -2.74 -3.46
C ASP A 63 -22.89 -3.51 -4.60
N SER A 64 -23.66 -4.54 -4.24
CA SER A 64 -24.42 -5.36 -5.21
C SER A 64 -25.49 -4.59 -5.99
N THR A 65 -25.81 -3.36 -5.59
CA THR A 65 -26.78 -2.48 -6.24
C THR A 65 -26.12 -1.36 -7.04
N GLY A 66 -24.78 -1.30 -7.07
CA GLY A 66 -24.00 -0.30 -7.79
C GLY A 66 -23.77 1.00 -7.02
N ASN A 67 -24.11 1.06 -5.73
CA ASN A 67 -23.80 2.23 -4.92
C ASN A 67 -22.37 2.16 -4.39
N THR A 68 -21.72 3.33 -4.31
CA THR A 68 -20.37 3.44 -3.75
C THR A 68 -20.40 3.38 -2.23
N PHE A 69 -19.78 2.36 -1.66
CA PHE A 69 -19.51 2.24 -0.23
C PHE A 69 -18.05 2.64 0.04
N ARG A 70 -17.85 3.61 0.94
CA ARG A 70 -16.51 4.07 1.32
C ARG A 70 -15.95 3.17 2.44
N MET A 71 -14.77 2.61 2.20
CA MET A 71 -13.99 1.88 3.19
C MET A 71 -13.01 2.81 3.94
N GLU A 72 -12.31 2.25 4.93
CA GLU A 72 -11.30 2.97 5.69
C GLU A 72 -10.16 3.45 4.78
N ASP A 73 -9.87 4.75 4.84
CA ASP A 73 -8.75 5.34 4.10
C ASP A 73 -7.41 4.75 4.59
N ILE A 74 -6.46 4.61 3.67
CA ILE A 74 -5.11 4.14 3.97
C ILE A 74 -4.18 5.34 4.07
N PHE A 75 -3.58 5.51 5.23
CA PHE A 75 -2.76 6.66 5.59
C PHE A 75 -1.27 6.38 5.43
N ILE A 76 -0.50 7.45 5.58
CA ILE A 76 0.96 7.38 5.60
C ILE A 76 1.47 6.30 6.58
N ASN A 77 2.52 5.62 6.15
CA ASN A 77 3.19 4.52 6.85
C ASN A 77 2.36 3.22 6.95
N GLN A 78 1.18 3.14 6.34
CA GLN A 78 0.43 1.90 6.24
C GLN A 78 0.79 1.11 4.97
N VAL A 79 0.55 -0.20 5.03
CA VAL A 79 0.72 -1.13 3.91
C VAL A 79 -0.61 -1.27 3.18
N LEU A 80 -0.58 -1.19 1.85
CA LEU A 80 -1.74 -1.40 0.99
C LEU A 80 -1.91 -2.90 0.67
N GLY A 81 -3.11 -3.42 0.88
CA GLY A 81 -3.47 -4.81 0.57
C GLY A 81 -2.65 -5.92 1.25
N PRO A 82 -2.18 -5.80 2.51
CA PRO A 82 -1.25 -6.75 3.12
C PRO A 82 -1.81 -8.19 3.18
N GLY A 83 -3.13 -8.35 3.32
CA GLY A 83 -3.78 -9.66 3.35
C GLY A 83 -3.81 -10.40 2.00
N PHE A 84 -3.57 -9.69 0.89
CA PHE A 84 -3.61 -10.24 -0.47
C PHE A 84 -2.22 -10.52 -1.03
N LEU A 85 -1.16 -9.98 -0.43
CA LEU A 85 0.21 -10.10 -0.94
C LEU A 85 0.68 -11.56 -1.09
N TYR A 86 0.29 -12.43 -0.16
CA TYR A 86 0.67 -13.85 -0.14
C TYR A 86 -0.53 -14.80 -0.20
N GLY A 87 -1.73 -14.28 -0.50
CA GLY A 87 -2.93 -15.09 -0.62
C GLY A 87 -2.99 -15.85 -1.94
N ASP A 88 -3.70 -16.98 -1.96
CA ASP A 88 -3.95 -17.76 -3.19
C ASP A 88 -4.61 -16.89 -4.28
N ASN A 89 -5.47 -15.96 -3.85
CA ASN A 89 -5.95 -14.86 -4.69
C ASN A 89 -5.25 -13.56 -4.26
N ASN A 90 -4.28 -13.11 -5.08
CA ASN A 90 -3.49 -11.92 -4.80
C ASN A 90 -4.01 -10.66 -5.49
N SER A 91 -5.33 -10.52 -5.63
CA SER A 91 -5.96 -9.37 -6.31
C SER A 91 -6.61 -8.43 -5.31
N PHE A 92 -6.63 -7.13 -5.60
CA PHE A 92 -7.39 -6.16 -4.80
C PHE A 92 -8.88 -6.48 -4.85
N PRO A 93 -9.57 -6.53 -3.69
CA PRO A 93 -11.00 -6.83 -3.65
C PRO A 93 -11.87 -5.62 -4.01
N VAL A 94 -11.29 -4.42 -4.00
CA VAL A 94 -11.92 -3.12 -4.22
C VAL A 94 -11.34 -2.46 -5.45
#